data_AF-A0A3R9XK35-F1
#
_entry.id   AF-A0A3R9XK35-F1
#
_cell.length_a   1.000
_cell.length_b   1.000
_cell.length_c   1.000
_cell.angle_alpha   90.00
_cell.angle_beta   90.00
_cell.angle_gamma   90.00
#
_symmetry.space_group_name_H-M   'P 1'
#
loop_
_entity.id
_entity.type
_entity.pdbx_description
1 polymer ?
#
loop_
_entity_poly.entity_id
_entity_poly.type
_entity_poly.pdbx_seq_one_letter_code
_entity_poly.pdbx_strand_id
1 'polypeptide(L)'
;MDAERRMRIAGLTETARPVWEGNPDSVAFQEYLKGIGCDGVDAVLVTKAVVGCDLGEAQTMFLTAPCRVAELDFHNSVMEGLERSQ
;
A
#
# COMPACT_ATOMS: atom_id res chain seq x y z
N MET A 1 12.60 -4.99 9.54
CA MET A 1 12.73 -4.99 8.07
C MET A 1 14.19 -5.09 7.72
N ASP A 2 14.56 -6.00 6.82
CA ASP A 2 15.94 -6.17 6.35
C ASP A 2 16.40 -5.00 5.45
N ALA A 3 17.68 -4.99 5.09
CA ALA A 3 18.28 -3.90 4.30
C ALA A 3 17.81 -3.89 2.83
N GLU A 4 17.63 -5.07 2.24
CA GLU A 4 17.23 -5.20 0.83
C GLU A 4 15.83 -4.62 0.61
N ARG A 5 14.89 -4.98 1.49
CA ARG A 5 13.52 -4.47 1.46
C ARG A 5 13.45 -2.96 1.69
N ARG A 6 14.29 -2.41 2.59
CA ARG A 6 14.38 -0.95 2.78
C ARG A 6 14.85 -0.22 1.53
N MET A 7 15.88 -0.74 0.85
CA MET A 7 16.40 -0.17 -0.39
C MET A 7 15.36 -0.21 -1.51
N ARG A 8 14.65 -1.33 -1.63
CA ARG A 8 13.52 -1.48 -2.58
C ARG A 8 12.42 -0.46 -2.33
N ILE A 9 11.96 -0.31 -1.09
CA ILE A 9 10.92 0.67 -0.73
C ILE A 9 11.39 2.11 -0.99
N ALA A 10 12.65 2.43 -0.70
CA ALA A 10 13.21 3.76 -0.97
C ALA A 10 13.18 4.08 -2.48
N GLY A 11 13.63 3.13 -3.32
CA GLY A 11 13.59 3.30 -4.78
C GLY A 11 12.17 3.42 -5.33
N LEU A 12 11.23 2.61 -4.83
CA LEU A 12 9.82 2.70 -5.21
C LEU A 12 9.19 4.02 -4.76
N THR A 13 9.55 4.50 -3.57
CA THR A 13 9.08 5.80 -3.05
C THR A 13 9.56 6.95 -3.92
N GLU A 14 10.83 6.93 -4.35
CA GLU A 14 11.39 7.95 -5.23
C GLU A 14 10.73 7.92 -6.62
N THR A 15 10.47 6.71 -7.14
CA THR A 15 9.80 6.52 -8.44
C THR A 15 8.33 6.97 -8.40
N ALA A 16 7.61 6.72 -7.30
CA ALA A 16 6.19 6.99 -7.16
C ALA A 16 5.88 8.44 -6.74
N ARG A 17 6.83 9.14 -6.11
CA ARG A 17 6.63 10.51 -5.59
C ARG A 17 6.06 11.51 -6.62
N PRO A 18 6.58 11.60 -7.86
CA PRO A 18 6.04 12.52 -8.85
C PRO A 18 4.59 12.23 -9.25
N VAL A 19 4.14 10.97 -9.17
CA VAL A 19 2.77 10.58 -9.50
C VAL A 19 1.79 11.19 -8.50
N TRP A 20 2.11 11.09 -7.21
CA TRP A 20 1.30 11.69 -6.15
C TRP A 20 1.33 13.22 -6.18
N GLU A 21 2.51 13.82 -6.34
CA GLU A 21 2.66 15.28 -6.40
C GLU A 21 1.94 15.90 -7.61
N GLY A 22 1.90 15.18 -8.74
CA GLY A 22 1.21 15.62 -9.95
C GLY A 22 -0.32 15.43 -9.90
N ASN A 23 -0.80 14.41 -9.19
CA ASN A 23 -2.23 14.14 -9.01
C ASN A 23 -2.48 13.34 -7.72
N PRO A 24 -2.83 14.00 -6.60
CA PRO A 24 -3.00 13.35 -5.29
C PRO A 24 -4.34 12.60 -5.19
N ASP A 25 -4.53 11.61 -6.05
CA ASP A 25 -5.67 10.70 -6.07
C ASP A 25 -5.25 9.32 -5.54
N SER A 26 -5.89 8.86 -4.47
CA SER A 26 -5.52 7.63 -3.78
C SER A 26 -5.73 6.38 -4.64
N VAL A 27 -6.79 6.36 -5.45
CA VAL A 27 -7.15 5.21 -6.28
C VAL A 27 -6.15 5.08 -7.43
N ALA A 28 -5.92 6.17 -8.17
CA ALA A 28 -4.96 6.21 -9.26
C ALA A 28 -3.53 5.91 -8.76
N PHE A 29 -3.19 6.37 -7.56
CA PHE A 29 -1.91 6.06 -6.95
C PHE A 29 -1.74 4.57 -6.61
N GLN A 30 -2.78 3.91 -6.07
CA GLN A 30 -2.73 2.46 -5.83
C GLN A 30 -2.68 1.65 -7.13
N GLU A 31 -3.38 2.09 -8.17
CA GLU A 31 -3.30 1.49 -9.51
C GLU A 31 -1.88 1.60 -10.09
N TYR A 32 -1.26 2.77 -9.96
CA TYR A 32 0.12 2.98 -10.37
C TYR A 32 1.08 2.04 -9.63
N LEU A 33 0.99 1.96 -8.30
CA LEU A 33 1.83 1.07 -7.50
C LEU A 33 1.66 -0.39 -7.92
N LYS A 34 0.42 -0.83 -8.15
CA LYS A 34 0.15 -2.18 -8.65
C LYS A 34 0.76 -2.40 -10.04
N GLY A 35 0.66 -1.41 -10.93
CA GLY A 35 1.21 -1.46 -12.28
C GLY A 35 2.74 -1.63 -12.33
N ILE A 36 3.45 -1.14 -11.31
CA ILE A 36 4.91 -1.32 -11.17
C ILE A 36 5.30 -2.52 -10.30
N GLY A 37 4.34 -3.39 -9.93
CA GLY A 37 4.58 -4.57 -9.10
C GLY A 37 4.88 -4.26 -7.63
N CYS A 38 4.44 -3.09 -7.13
CA CYS A 38 4.50 -2.74 -5.72
C CYS A 38 3.19 -3.17 -5.05
N ASP A 39 3.26 -4.22 -4.23
CA ASP A 39 2.09 -4.88 -3.63
C ASP A 39 2.22 -5.07 -2.12
N GLY A 40 1.09 -5.40 -1.48
CA GLY A 40 1.01 -5.74 -0.07
C GLY A 40 1.64 -4.69 0.84
N VAL A 41 2.45 -5.13 1.80
CA VAL A 41 3.08 -4.25 2.80
C VAL A 41 4.05 -3.25 2.16
N ASP A 42 4.69 -3.57 1.03
CA ASP A 42 5.59 -2.60 0.36
C ASP A 42 4.78 -1.44 -0.22
N ALA A 43 3.62 -1.72 -0.83
CA ALA A 43 2.70 -0.69 -1.32
C ALA A 43 2.18 0.21 -0.19
N VAL A 44 1.82 -0.36 0.96
CA VAL A 44 1.39 0.42 2.14
C VAL A 44 2.51 1.35 2.62
N LEU A 45 3.75 0.86 2.70
CA LEU A 45 4.89 1.65 3.20
C LEU A 45 5.33 2.73 2.21
N VAL A 46 5.30 2.44 0.90
CA VAL A 46 5.52 3.43 -0.15
C VAL A 46 4.41 4.51 -0.09
N THR A 47 3.15 4.11 0.06
CA THR A 47 2.02 5.05 0.20
C THR A 47 2.22 5.96 1.40
N LYS A 48 2.54 5.39 2.56
CA LYS A 48 2.84 6.16 3.77
C LYS A 48 3.96 7.19 3.54
N ALA A 49 5.05 6.77 2.89
CA ALA A 49 6.22 7.62 2.67
C ALA A 49 6.00 8.73 1.63
N VAL A 50 5.24 8.44 0.57
CA VAL A 50 4.94 9.39 -0.51
C VAL A 50 3.86 10.40 -0.08
N VAL A 51 2.78 9.91 0.53
CA VAL A 51 1.64 10.75 0.96
C VAL A 51 1.98 11.55 2.22
N GLY A 52 2.90 11.04 3.05
CA GLY A 52 3.24 11.65 4.33
C GLY A 52 2.21 11.39 5.43
N CYS A 53 1.38 10.36 5.27
CA CYS A 53 0.33 9.99 6.21
C CYS A 53 0.81 8.99 7.29
N ASP A 54 -0.09 8.66 8.21
CA ASP A 54 0.14 7.59 9.16
C ASP A 54 -0.04 6.19 8.54
N LEU A 55 0.27 5.15 9.30
CA LEU A 55 0.19 3.77 8.80
C LEU A 55 -1.26 3.32 8.58
N GLY A 56 -2.19 3.76 9.44
CA GLY A 56 -3.61 3.40 9.33
C GLY A 56 -4.23 4.03 8.09
N GLU A 57 -3.96 5.31 7.86
CA GLU A 57 -4.37 6.03 6.65
C GLU A 57 -3.82 5.37 5.38
N ALA A 58 -2.53 5.03 5.36
CA ALA A 58 -1.92 4.33 4.22
C ALA A 58 -2.55 2.94 3.99
N GLN A 59 -2.84 2.20 5.07
CA GLN A 59 -3.50 0.90 4.98
C GLN A 59 -4.95 1.05 4.50
N THR A 60 -5.69 2.07 4.94
CA THR A 60 -7.02 2.38 4.43
C THR A 60 -6.96 2.67 2.94
N MET A 61 -6.10 3.58 2.49
CA MET A 61 -5.93 3.89 1.06
C MET A 61 -5.64 2.65 0.22
N PHE A 62 -4.78 1.75 0.71
CA PHE A 62 -4.48 0.49 0.06
C PHE A 62 -5.70 -0.44 0.02
N LEU A 63 -6.30 -0.77 1.17
CA LEU A 63 -7.37 -1.77 1.25
C LEU A 63 -8.68 -1.31 0.62
N THR A 64 -8.96 0.00 0.55
CA THR A 64 -10.18 0.52 -0.07
C THR A 64 -10.04 0.80 -1.56
N ALA A 65 -8.85 0.66 -2.15
CA ALA A 65 -8.67 0.86 -3.58
C ALA A 65 -9.30 -0.29 -4.38
N PRO A 66 -10.11 -0.01 -5.43
CA PRO A 66 -10.76 -1.06 -6.23
C PRO A 66 -9.78 -2.09 -6.81
N CYS A 67 -8.56 -1.67 -7.14
CA CYS A 67 -7.52 -2.56 -7.67
C CYS A 67 -6.95 -3.54 -6.62
N ARG A 68 -7.29 -3.40 -5.33
CA ARG A 68 -6.77 -4.19 -4.19
C ARG A 68 -7.80 -5.13 -3.58
N VAL A 69 -8.88 -5.44 -4.30
CA VAL A 69 -9.98 -6.27 -3.77
C VAL A 69 -9.51 -7.64 -3.26
N ALA A 70 -8.56 -8.28 -3.95
CA ALA A 70 -8.05 -9.58 -3.53
C ALA A 70 -7.28 -9.50 -2.19
N GLU A 71 -6.52 -8.42 -2.00
CA GLU A 71 -5.81 -8.15 -0.76
C GLU A 71 -6.77 -7.80 0.38
N LEU A 72 -7.87 -7.08 0.09
CA LEU A 72 -8.95 -6.82 1.05
C LEU A 72 -9.66 -8.11 1.47
N ASP A 73 -10.02 -8.97 0.52
CA ASP A 73 -10.67 -10.25 0.80
C ASP A 73 -9.79 -11.13 1.68
N PHE A 74 -8.49 -11.20 1.36
CA PHE A 74 -7.52 -11.92 2.18
C PHE A 74 -7.41 -11.34 3.60
N HIS A 75 -7.29 -10.01 3.72
CA HIS A 75 -7.25 -9.32 5.01
C HIS A 75 -8.47 -9.68 5.86
N ASN A 76 -9.68 -9.57 5.29
CA ASN A 76 -10.92 -9.86 6.01
C ASN A 76 -11.00 -11.33 6.43
N SER A 77 -10.62 -12.26 5.56
CA SER A 77 -10.59 -13.69 5.89
C SER A 77 -9.65 -14.00 7.06
N VAL A 78 -8.48 -13.34 7.12
CA VAL A 78 -7.54 -13.48 8.24
C VAL A 78 -8.14 -12.90 9.53
N MET A 79 -8.74 -11.71 9.46
CA MET A 79 -9.36 -11.06 10.63
C MET A 79 -10.51 -11.88 11.20
N GLU A 80 -11.41 -12.40 10.35
CA GLU A 80 -12.48 -13.32 10.75
C GLU A 80 -11.93 -14.60 11.41
N GLY A 81 -10.80 -15.12 10.91
CA GLY A 81 -10.12 -16.26 11.51
C GLY A 81 -9.60 -15.97 12.92
N LEU A 82 -9.02 -14.78 13.12
CA LEU A 82 -8.52 -14.33 14.42
C LEU A 82 -9.64 -14.11 15.43
N GLU A 83 -10.74 -13.47 15.01
CA GLU A 83 -11.92 -13.25 15.86
C GLU A 83 -12.54 -14.56 16.36
N ARG A 84 -12.57 -15.59 15.51
CA ARG A 84 -13.08 -16.92 15.90
C ARG A 84 -12.13 -17.72 16.81
N SER A 85 -10.89 -17.28 16.95
CA SER A 85 -9.86 -17.96 17.74
C SER A 85 -9.69 -17.36 19.15
N GLN A 86 -10.51 -16.35 19.49
CA GLN A 86 -10.57 -15.71 20.82
C GLN A 86 -11.73 -16.26 21.65
#